data_AF-G3LS13-F1
#
_entry.id   AF-G3LS13-F1
#
_cell.length_a   1.000
_cell.length_b   1.000
_cell.length_c   1.000
_cell.angle_alpha   90.00
_cell.angle_beta   90.00
_cell.angle_gamma   90.00
#
_symmetry.space_group_name_H-M   'P 1'
#
loop_
_entity.id
_entity.type
_entity.pdbx_description
1 polymer ?
#
loop_
_entity_poly.entity_id
_entity_poly.type
_entity_poly.pdbx_seq_one_letter_code
_entity_poly.pdbx_strand_id
1 'polypeptide(L)'
;LVVTETGWPSAGDENEIGAGSANAAAYNGGLVKRVLTGNGTPLKPKEPLNVYLFALFNENQKTGPTSERNYGLFYPNENKVYDVSLSGKSTPVNDEKEKVTPVKPSHVGQTWCVANGKTTKEKLQEGLEYACGEGGADCRPIQPGATCYD
;
A
#
# COMPACT_ATOMS: atom_id res chain seq x y z
N LEU A 1 15.93 13.42 8.53
CA LEU A 1 16.27 11.99 8.31
C LEU A 1 15.13 11.36 7.51
N VAL A 2 15.43 10.47 6.56
CA VAL A 2 14.41 9.71 5.81
C VAL A 2 14.82 8.24 5.83
N VAL A 3 13.88 7.36 6.17
CA VAL A 3 14.03 5.91 6.01
C VAL A 3 13.40 5.55 4.67
N THR A 4 14.23 5.20 3.70
CA THR A 4 13.81 4.99 2.32
C THR A 4 13.08 3.67 2.12
N GLU A 5 13.40 2.65 2.91
CA GLU A 5 12.75 1.34 2.85
C GLU A 5 12.81 0.68 4.21
N THR A 6 11.70 0.10 4.63
CA THR A 6 11.64 -0.77 5.81
C THR A 6 10.34 -1.57 5.76
N GLY A 7 10.38 -2.82 6.20
CA GLY A 7 9.23 -3.70 6.13
C GLY A 7 9.54 -5.08 6.66
N TRP A 8 8.55 -5.96 6.65
CA TRP A 8 8.68 -7.32 7.14
C TRP A 8 7.87 -8.29 6.27
N PRO A 9 8.46 -9.43 5.86
CA PRO A 9 7.81 -10.34 4.92
C PRO A 9 6.72 -11.19 5.59
N SER A 10 5.64 -11.46 4.85
CA SER A 10 4.50 -12.25 5.31
C SER A 10 4.67 -13.76 5.14
N ALA A 11 5.68 -14.19 4.39
CA ALA A 11 6.04 -15.58 4.16
C ALA A 11 7.53 -15.66 3.79
N GLY A 12 8.16 -16.81 4.03
CA GLY A 12 9.57 -17.05 3.74
C GLY A 12 9.86 -18.54 3.61
N ASP A 13 11.12 -18.88 3.34
CA ASP A 13 11.61 -20.25 3.31
C ASP A 13 11.61 -20.87 4.72
N GLU A 14 11.74 -22.19 4.82
CA GLU A 14 11.66 -22.93 6.11
C GLU A 14 12.68 -22.45 7.16
N ASN A 15 13.81 -21.91 6.72
CA ASN A 15 14.87 -21.37 7.56
C ASN A 15 14.72 -19.87 7.88
N GLU A 16 13.75 -19.17 7.28
CA GLU A 16 13.47 -17.75 7.52
C GLU A 16 12.55 -17.58 8.74
N ILE A 17 13.05 -17.99 9.91
CA ILE A 17 12.31 -17.95 11.17
C ILE A 17 11.89 -16.51 11.47
N GLY A 18 10.57 -16.27 11.43
CA GLY A 18 9.98 -14.96 11.69
C GLY A 18 9.34 -14.31 10.48
N ALA A 19 9.60 -14.79 9.27
CA ALA A 19 8.79 -14.43 8.09
C ALA A 19 7.39 -15.03 8.24
N GLY A 20 6.38 -14.18 8.28
CA GLY A 20 5.02 -14.60 8.62
C GLY A 20 4.05 -13.44 8.73
N SER A 21 2.81 -13.64 8.30
CA SER A 21 1.78 -12.60 8.25
C SER A 21 1.53 -11.91 9.60
N ALA A 22 1.55 -12.66 10.71
CA ALA A 22 1.38 -12.12 12.04
C ALA A 22 2.52 -11.15 12.43
N ASN A 23 3.76 -11.50 12.13
CA ASN A 23 4.92 -10.65 12.40
C ASN A 23 4.95 -9.44 11.45
N ALA A 24 4.59 -9.65 10.18
CA ALA A 24 4.47 -8.57 9.21
C ALA A 24 3.45 -7.51 9.65
N ALA A 25 2.27 -7.95 10.08
CA ALA A 25 1.24 -7.07 10.63
C ALA A 25 1.70 -6.34 11.90
N ALA A 26 2.38 -7.05 12.81
CA ALA A 26 2.90 -6.47 14.05
C ALA A 26 3.96 -5.40 13.77
N TYR A 27 4.92 -5.69 12.90
CA TYR A 27 6.01 -4.78 12.56
C TYR A 27 5.50 -3.56 11.80
N ASN A 28 4.79 -3.76 10.68
CA ASN A 28 4.30 -2.66 9.83
C ASN A 28 3.24 -1.82 10.56
N GLY A 29 2.33 -2.46 11.30
CA GLY A 29 1.34 -1.76 12.12
C GLY A 29 1.98 -1.00 13.28
N GLY A 30 2.99 -1.57 13.93
CA GLY A 30 3.76 -0.91 14.99
C GLY A 30 4.53 0.31 14.46
N LEU A 31 5.15 0.17 13.28
CA LEU A 31 5.85 1.26 12.61
C LEU A 31 4.92 2.42 12.26
N VAL A 32 3.75 2.14 11.67
CA VAL A 32 2.74 3.17 11.37
C VAL A 32 2.33 3.89 12.65
N LYS A 33 1.98 3.16 13.72
CA LYS A 33 1.66 3.75 15.03
C LYS A 33 2.80 4.63 15.53
N ARG A 34 4.05 4.17 15.40
CA ARG A 34 5.25 4.88 15.84
C ARG A 34 5.47 6.20 15.08
N VAL A 35 5.29 6.20 13.76
CA VAL A 35 5.41 7.40 12.92
C VAL A 35 4.30 8.39 13.26
N LEU A 36 3.06 7.91 13.43
CA LEU A 36 1.90 8.74 13.73
C LEU A 36 1.93 9.37 15.13
N THR A 37 2.80 8.91 16.04
CA THR A 37 3.03 9.64 17.30
C THR A 37 3.62 11.04 17.10
N GLY A 38 4.21 11.31 15.93
CA GLY A 38 4.89 12.58 15.62
C GLY A 38 6.26 12.75 16.30
N ASN A 39 6.65 11.83 17.19
CA ASN A 39 7.91 11.90 17.91
C ASN A 39 9.09 11.45 17.03
N GLY A 40 10.22 12.16 17.10
CA GLY A 40 11.48 11.76 16.48
C GLY A 40 12.20 10.64 17.23
N THR A 41 13.50 10.46 16.97
CA THR A 41 14.33 9.47 17.68
C THR A 41 14.85 10.03 19.02
N PRO A 42 15.36 9.20 19.94
CA PRO A 42 15.97 9.71 21.19
C PRO A 42 17.07 10.77 20.95
N LEU A 43 17.87 10.61 19.90
CA LEU A 43 18.90 11.57 19.52
C LEU A 43 18.34 12.85 18.87
N LYS A 44 17.25 12.73 18.12
CA LYS A 44 16.59 13.83 17.39
C LYS A 44 15.09 13.85 17.69
N PRO A 45 14.67 14.18 18.93
CA PRO A 45 13.28 13.98 19.37
C PRO A 45 12.26 14.90 18.69
N LYS A 46 12.72 16.04 18.17
CA LYS A 46 11.89 17.06 17.50
C LYS A 46 11.85 16.92 15.98
N GLU A 47 12.63 16.01 15.39
CA GLU A 47 12.60 15.77 13.94
C GLU A 47 11.59 14.68 13.61
N PRO A 48 10.60 14.92 12.74
CA PRO A 48 9.62 13.91 12.37
C PRO A 48 10.26 12.75 11.60
N LEU A 49 9.68 11.57 11.75
CA LEU A 49 10.10 10.37 11.02
C LEU A 49 9.40 10.32 9.66
N ASN A 50 10.15 10.50 8.59
CA ASN A 50 9.68 10.21 7.23
C ASN A 50 10.11 8.78 6.87
N VAL A 51 9.14 7.90 6.66
CA VAL A 51 9.38 6.46 6.46
C VAL A 51 8.55 5.97 5.29
N TYR A 52 9.21 5.30 4.35
CA TYR A 52 8.57 4.59 3.26
C TYR A 52 8.52 3.10 3.58
N LEU A 53 7.31 2.56 3.60
CA LEU A 53 7.08 1.15 3.89
C LEU A 53 7.35 0.31 2.65
N PHE A 54 8.20 -0.70 2.79
CA PHE A 54 8.50 -1.68 1.75
C PHE A 54 7.67 -2.95 1.99
N ALA A 55 6.74 -3.34 1.12
CA ALA A 55 6.33 -2.68 -0.12
C ALA A 55 4.80 -2.65 -0.25
N LEU A 56 4.29 -2.00 -1.30
CA LEU A 56 2.86 -1.97 -1.54
C LEU A 56 2.33 -3.35 -1.96
N PHE A 57 3.01 -4.01 -2.92
CA PHE A 57 2.58 -5.29 -3.47
C PHE A 57 3.61 -6.39 -3.25
N ASN A 58 3.14 -7.64 -3.18
CA ASN A 58 3.97 -8.81 -3.35
C ASN A 58 4.46 -8.89 -4.80
N GLU A 59 5.77 -9.10 -4.99
CA GLU A 59 6.43 -9.06 -6.30
C GLU A 59 6.97 -10.45 -6.65
N ASN A 60 6.16 -11.25 -7.36
CA ASN A 60 6.45 -12.65 -7.65
C ASN A 60 7.68 -12.90 -8.55
N GLN A 61 8.18 -11.88 -9.24
CA GLN A 61 9.36 -11.97 -10.10
C GLN A 61 10.68 -11.66 -9.37
N LYS A 62 10.65 -11.36 -8.07
CA LYS A 62 11.89 -11.15 -7.30
C LYS A 62 12.68 -12.44 -7.16
N THR A 63 13.98 -12.33 -7.47
CA THR A 63 14.97 -13.39 -7.27
C THR A 63 15.36 -13.50 -5.81
N GLY A 64 15.88 -14.66 -5.40
CA GLY A 64 16.34 -14.89 -4.02
C GLY A 64 15.34 -15.67 -3.17
N PRO A 65 15.39 -15.55 -1.84
CA PRO A 65 14.56 -16.34 -0.93
C PRO A 65 13.08 -16.01 -1.05
N THR A 66 12.22 -16.85 -0.48
CA THR A 66 10.76 -16.66 -0.57
C THR A 66 10.27 -15.37 0.06
N SER A 67 10.95 -14.87 1.09
CA SER A 67 10.67 -13.56 1.69
C SER A 67 10.65 -12.40 0.70
N GLU A 68 11.58 -12.36 -0.27
CA GLU A 68 11.70 -11.26 -1.25
C GLU A 68 10.40 -11.04 -2.05
N ARG A 69 9.62 -12.09 -2.25
CA ARG A 69 8.36 -12.07 -3.00
C ARG A 69 7.15 -11.69 -2.13
N ASN A 70 7.34 -11.51 -0.83
CA ASN A 70 6.27 -11.47 0.18
C ASN A 70 6.35 -10.26 1.15
N TYR A 71 6.97 -9.14 0.73
CA TYR A 71 7.01 -7.90 1.53
C TYR A 71 5.77 -7.00 1.39
N GLY A 72 4.87 -7.31 0.47
CA GLY A 72 3.70 -6.50 0.15
C GLY A 72 2.69 -6.39 1.29
N LEU A 73 2.08 -5.22 1.42
CA LEU A 73 0.82 -5.06 2.15
C LEU A 73 -0.35 -5.75 1.42
N PHE A 74 -0.27 -5.81 0.09
CA PHE A 74 -1.29 -6.34 -0.80
C PHE A 74 -0.71 -7.39 -1.76
N TYR A 75 -1.55 -8.31 -2.19
CA TYR A 75 -1.29 -9.10 -3.38
C TYR A 75 -1.46 -8.23 -4.64
N PRO A 76 -0.91 -8.63 -5.80
CA PRO A 76 -1.12 -7.91 -7.07
C PRO A 76 -2.59 -7.75 -7.49
N ASN A 77 -3.48 -8.59 -6.95
CA ASN A 77 -4.92 -8.50 -7.16
C ASN A 77 -5.63 -7.54 -6.17
N GLU A 78 -4.87 -6.68 -5.50
CA GLU A 78 -5.34 -5.66 -4.54
C GLU A 78 -5.95 -6.21 -3.24
N ASN A 79 -6.05 -7.53 -3.08
CA ASN A 79 -6.44 -8.11 -1.81
C ASN A 79 -5.32 -7.91 -0.79
N LYS A 80 -5.70 -7.59 0.45
CA LYS A 80 -4.74 -7.46 1.56
C LYS A 80 -4.07 -8.80 1.84
N VAL A 81 -2.78 -8.78 2.11
CA VAL A 81 -2.05 -9.94 2.65
C VAL A 81 -2.36 -10.10 4.14
N TYR A 82 -2.46 -8.98 4.86
CA TYR A 82 -2.82 -8.87 6.27
C TYR A 82 -3.37 -7.46 6.56
N ASP A 83 -4.06 -7.29 7.69
CA ASP A 83 -4.64 -5.99 8.06
C ASP A 83 -3.61 -5.07 8.74
N VAL A 84 -3.46 -3.87 8.19
CA VAL A 84 -2.72 -2.74 8.79
C VAL A 84 -3.52 -1.46 8.60
N SER A 85 -3.73 -0.71 9.69
CA SER A 85 -4.36 0.61 9.61
C SER A 85 -3.30 1.69 9.35
N LEU A 86 -3.34 2.30 8.16
CA LEU A 86 -2.41 3.37 7.75
C LEU A 86 -2.84 4.77 8.26
N SER A 87 -4.09 4.92 8.70
CA SER A 87 -4.69 6.23 9.02
C SER A 87 -4.69 6.58 10.52
N GLY A 88 -4.04 5.80 11.38
CA GLY A 88 -4.01 6.07 12.83
C GLY A 88 -5.32 5.83 13.58
N LYS A 89 -6.42 5.61 12.87
CA LYS A 89 -7.65 5.08 13.43
C LYS A 89 -7.46 3.57 13.58
N SER A 90 -7.01 3.14 14.75
CA SER A 90 -7.04 1.74 15.12
C SER A 90 -8.47 1.23 14.97
N THR A 91 -8.73 0.40 13.96
CA THR A 91 -9.89 -0.49 14.00
C THR A 91 -9.58 -1.52 15.07
N PRO A 92 -10.35 -1.61 16.16
CA PRO A 92 -10.33 -2.81 16.98
C PRO A 92 -10.74 -3.96 16.06
N VAL A 93 -9.94 -5.02 15.98
CA VAL A 93 -10.39 -6.28 15.42
C VAL A 93 -11.48 -6.78 16.38
N ASN A 94 -12.73 -6.65 15.96
CA ASN A 94 -13.85 -7.44 16.45
C ASN A 94 -14.85 -7.54 15.31
N ASP A 95 -15.19 -8.78 14.98
CA ASP A 95 -16.35 -9.16 14.18
C ASP A 95 -17.58 -8.33 14.56
N GLU A 96 -18.20 -7.69 13.55
CA GLU A 96 -19.63 -7.74 13.24
C GLU A 96 -20.10 -6.49 12.47
N LYS A 97 -20.73 -6.79 11.32
CA LYS A 97 -21.75 -6.03 10.56
C LYS A 97 -21.42 -4.62 10.04
N GLU A 98 -21.29 -4.58 8.72
CA GLU A 98 -21.51 -3.42 7.86
C GLU A 98 -22.71 -2.56 8.30
N LYS A 99 -22.45 -1.27 8.51
CA LYS A 99 -23.38 -0.20 8.15
C LYS A 99 -22.62 0.96 7.54
N VAL A 100 -22.72 1.07 6.21
CA VAL A 100 -22.21 2.20 5.43
C VAL A 100 -23.02 3.45 5.78
N THR A 101 -22.32 4.55 6.09
CA THR A 101 -22.89 5.90 6.09
C THR A 101 -22.06 6.81 5.18
N PRO A 102 -22.66 7.85 4.55
CA PRO A 102 -22.02 8.61 3.49
C PRO A 102 -21.08 9.67 4.08
N VAL A 103 -19.80 9.64 3.67
CA VAL A 103 -18.79 10.62 4.07
C VAL A 103 -18.81 11.80 3.10
N LYS A 104 -19.01 13.02 3.63
CA LYS A 104 -18.83 14.29 2.91
C LYS A 104 -17.33 14.60 2.72
N PRO A 105 -16.92 15.30 1.65
CA PRO A 105 -15.52 15.36 1.25
C PRO A 105 -14.74 16.35 2.11
N SER A 106 -13.56 15.93 2.56
CA SER A 106 -12.64 16.76 3.31
C SER A 106 -11.21 16.57 2.77
N HIS A 107 -10.64 17.71 2.36
CA HIS A 107 -9.22 18.03 2.19
C HIS A 107 -8.59 17.81 0.80
N VAL A 108 -8.14 18.94 0.25
CA VAL A 108 -7.29 19.06 -0.94
C VAL A 108 -5.92 18.47 -0.60
N GLY A 109 -5.77 17.18 -0.85
CA GLY A 109 -4.52 16.43 -0.89
C GLY A 109 -4.58 15.50 -2.09
N GLN A 110 -3.42 15.15 -2.66
CA GLN A 110 -3.34 14.27 -3.83
C GLN A 110 -4.09 12.98 -3.55
N THR A 111 -5.27 12.88 -4.13
CA THR A 111 -6.14 11.71 -4.06
C THR A 111 -5.78 10.83 -5.25
N TRP A 112 -5.60 9.54 -5.01
CA TRP A 112 -5.45 8.55 -6.07
C TRP A 112 -6.74 7.74 -6.17
N CYS A 113 -7.09 7.35 -7.38
CA CYS A 113 -8.30 6.58 -7.68
C CYS A 113 -7.89 5.33 -8.48
N VAL A 114 -8.60 4.22 -8.26
CA VAL A 114 -8.44 2.99 -9.06
C VAL A 114 -9.70 2.79 -9.90
N ALA A 115 -9.52 2.34 -11.14
CA ALA A 115 -10.64 1.99 -12.00
C ALA A 115 -11.42 0.80 -11.40
N ASN A 116 -12.75 0.89 -11.41
CA ASN A 116 -13.59 -0.19 -10.89
C ASN A 116 -13.50 -1.43 -11.79
N GLY A 117 -12.96 -2.54 -11.27
CA GLY A 117 -12.81 -3.81 -12.02
C GLY A 117 -14.12 -4.47 -12.47
N LYS A 118 -15.28 -4.00 -12.01
CA LYS A 118 -16.61 -4.45 -12.48
C LYS A 118 -17.18 -3.59 -13.62
N THR A 119 -16.44 -2.58 -14.08
CA THR A 119 -16.89 -1.70 -15.16
C THR A 119 -16.77 -2.38 -16.53
N THR A 120 -17.51 -1.87 -17.52
CA THR A 120 -17.40 -2.37 -18.90
C THR A 120 -16.16 -1.79 -19.58
N LYS A 121 -15.67 -2.46 -20.62
CA LYS A 121 -14.49 -2.01 -21.37
C LYS A 121 -14.69 -0.62 -21.95
N GLU A 122 -15.91 -0.31 -22.39
CA GLU A 122 -16.27 0.98 -22.99
C GLU A 122 -16.16 2.11 -21.95
N LYS A 123 -16.67 1.88 -20.74
CA LYS A 123 -16.57 2.85 -19.64
C LYS A 123 -15.14 3.00 -19.13
N LEU A 124 -14.37 1.92 -19.12
CA LEU A 124 -12.95 1.96 -18.79
C LEU A 124 -12.18 2.80 -19.81
N GLN A 125 -12.45 2.57 -21.10
CA GLN A 125 -11.83 3.29 -22.21
C GLN A 125 -12.14 4.80 -22.14
N GLU A 126 -13.40 5.17 -21.91
CA GLU A 126 -13.81 6.58 -21.74
C GLU A 126 -13.08 7.25 -20.56
N GLY A 127 -12.95 6.54 -19.43
CA GLY A 127 -12.22 7.03 -18.26
C GLY A 127 -10.72 7.23 -18.53
N LEU A 128 -10.10 6.32 -19.28
CA LEU A 128 -8.70 6.43 -19.70
C LEU A 128 -8.50 7.57 -20.68
N GLU A 129 -9.37 7.72 -21.68
CA GLU A 129 -9.33 8.81 -22.66
C GLU A 129 -9.42 10.19 -21.98
N TYR A 130 -10.33 10.34 -21.02
CA TYR A 130 -10.40 11.55 -20.22
C TYR A 130 -9.11 11.78 -19.43
N ALA A 131 -8.64 10.77 -18.67
CA ALA A 131 -7.47 10.90 -17.82
C ALA A 131 -6.22 11.30 -18.61
N CYS A 132 -5.98 10.66 -19.76
CA CYS A 132 -4.83 10.92 -20.62
C CYS A 132 -4.97 12.17 -21.49
N GLY A 133 -6.20 12.64 -21.72
CA GLY A 133 -6.52 13.85 -22.46
C GLY A 133 -6.74 15.04 -21.54
N GLU A 134 -8.01 15.40 -21.33
CA GLU A 134 -8.41 16.59 -20.57
C GLU A 134 -7.99 16.54 -19.09
N GLY A 135 -7.88 15.34 -18.52
CA GLY A 135 -7.43 15.10 -17.15
C GLY A 135 -5.92 15.27 -16.94
N GLY A 136 -5.12 15.36 -18.01
CA GLY A 136 -3.70 15.70 -17.96
C GLY A 136 -2.79 14.68 -17.28
N ALA A 137 -3.22 13.42 -17.14
CA ALA A 137 -2.39 12.34 -16.59
C ALA A 137 -1.31 11.90 -17.60
N ASP A 138 -0.14 11.50 -17.10
CA ASP A 138 0.93 10.92 -17.94
C ASP A 138 0.66 9.44 -18.21
N CYS A 139 0.07 9.16 -19.37
CA CYS A 139 -0.27 7.81 -19.77
C CYS A 139 0.80 7.10 -20.61
N ARG A 140 1.99 7.69 -20.81
CA ARG A 140 3.08 7.05 -21.57
C ARG A 140 3.47 5.66 -21.04
N PRO A 141 3.51 5.41 -19.71
CA PRO A 141 3.90 4.09 -19.19
C PRO A 141 2.91 2.96 -19.50
N ILE A 142 1.64 3.29 -19.77
CA ILE A 142 0.55 2.32 -20.01
C ILE A 142 0.19 2.20 -21.51
N GLN A 143 1.06 2.62 -22.42
CA GLN A 143 0.86 2.47 -23.87
C GLN A 143 1.51 1.19 -24.41
N PRO A 144 1.06 0.66 -25.57
CA PRO A 144 1.66 -0.51 -26.20
C PRO A 144 3.19 -0.46 -26.26
N GLY A 145 3.85 -1.45 -25.66
CA GLY A 145 5.32 -1.57 -25.61
C GLY A 145 6.03 -0.72 -24.54
N ALA A 146 5.28 -0.06 -23.65
CA ALA A 146 5.83 0.66 -22.51
C ALA A 146 5.97 -0.22 -21.26
N THR A 147 6.56 0.35 -20.20
CA THR A 147 6.96 -0.38 -18.98
C THR A 147 5.83 -0.93 -18.13
N CYS A 148 4.59 -0.46 -18.33
CA CYS A 148 3.40 -0.88 -17.58
C CYS A 148 2.26 -1.31 -18.53
N TYR A 149 2.62 -1.78 -19.72
CA TYR A 149 1.70 -2.37 -20.69
C TYR A 149 2.07 -3.85 -20.83
N ASP A 150 1.17 -4.71 -20.33
CA ASP A 150 1.30 -6.17 -20.17
C ASP A 150 2.05 -6.68 -18.92
#